data_AF-A0A1G1P5J7-F1
#
_entry.id   AF-A0A1G1P5J7-F1
#
_cell.length_a   1.000
_cell.length_b   1.000
_cell.length_c   1.000
_cell.angle_alpha   90.00
_cell.angle_beta   90.00
_cell.angle_gamma   90.00
#
_symmetry.space_group_name_H-M   'P 1'
#
loop_
_entity.id
_entity.type
_entity.pdbx_description
1 polymer ?
#
loop_
_entity_poly.entity_id
_entity_poly.type
_entity_poly.pdbx_seq_one_letter_code
_entity_poly.pdbx_strand_id
1 'polypeptide(L)'
;MDALYDSPQILAHNGCILTQAKSRNQNIYAKFCPLFFSNLWHNSPMPLKTRWIWEGYLVLIIALAAGKAYNFFSPRSPQHLYFQILYYFHPLFFIPYFLTLAQILFNILHCLPLALYIYRIPLSQPQVWKCLFMLRVIFDLTGHPYEMNTLVSIYHADPPICLLTLLLAVFPSIPSYWACWRYAFRREKP
;
A
#
# COMPACT_ATOMS: atom_id res chain seq x y z
N MET A 1 0.67 35.11 64.21
CA MET A 1 1.39 35.23 62.93
C MET A 1 2.33 34.04 62.80
N ASP A 2 1.82 32.84 62.92
CA ASP A 2 1.03 32.08 61.94
C ASP A 2 1.89 31.52 60.82
N ALA A 3 1.95 30.19 60.88
CA ALA A 3 2.54 29.21 59.99
C ALA A 3 2.46 29.52 58.49
N LEU A 4 3.47 29.08 57.72
CA LEU A 4 3.31 27.86 56.93
C LEU A 4 4.66 27.35 56.41
N TYR A 5 4.98 26.13 56.85
CA TYR A 5 6.08 25.30 56.42
C TYR A 5 5.63 24.60 55.13
N ASP A 6 5.96 25.14 53.96
CA ASP A 6 5.57 24.49 52.69
C ASP A 6 6.39 23.22 52.49
N SER A 7 5.71 22.11 52.79
CA SER A 7 6.24 20.77 52.85
C SER A 7 6.45 20.20 51.44
N PRO A 8 7.58 19.54 51.14
CA PRO A 8 7.87 18.95 49.82
C PRO A 8 6.90 17.82 49.40
N GLN A 9 5.96 17.44 50.27
CA GLN A 9 4.93 16.43 49.99
C GLN A 9 3.81 16.93 49.07
N ILE A 10 3.52 18.24 49.03
CA ILE A 10 2.42 18.78 48.21
C ILE A 10 2.81 18.80 46.71
N LEU A 11 4.09 19.03 46.40
CA LEU A 11 4.59 19.00 45.02
C LEU A 11 4.59 17.58 44.43
N ALA A 12 4.93 16.59 45.25
CA ALA A 12 4.94 15.17 44.85
C ALA A 12 3.51 14.63 44.65
N HIS A 13 2.55 15.04 45.49
CA HIS A 13 1.16 14.63 45.38
C HIS A 13 0.50 15.21 44.11
N ASN A 14 0.79 16.46 43.75
CA ASN A 14 0.25 17.09 42.55
C ASN A 14 0.86 16.53 41.25
N GLY A 15 2.14 16.12 41.27
CA GLY A 15 2.77 15.42 40.15
C GLY A 15 2.21 14.01 39.89
N CYS A 16 1.85 13.29 40.95
CA CYS A 16 1.22 11.98 40.86
C CYS A 16 -0.24 12.06 40.34
N ILE A 17 -0.99 13.11 40.73
CA ILE A 17 -2.35 13.33 40.22
C ILE A 17 -2.35 13.69 38.73
N LEU A 18 -1.44 14.55 38.27
CA LEU A 18 -1.35 14.94 36.86
C LEU A 18 -0.93 13.78 35.95
N THR A 19 -0.09 12.87 36.44
CA THR A 19 0.29 11.64 35.71
C THR A 19 -0.84 10.61 35.69
N GLN A 20 -1.58 10.43 36.79
CA GLN A 20 -2.78 9.58 36.80
C GLN A 20 -3.91 10.13 35.93
N ALA A 21 -4.16 11.45 35.92
CA ALA A 21 -5.18 12.09 35.10
C ALA A 21 -4.89 11.96 33.60
N LYS A 22 -3.61 12.03 33.18
CA LYS A 22 -3.19 11.79 31.79
C LYS A 22 -3.39 10.33 31.37
N SER A 23 -3.15 9.37 32.27
CA SER A 23 -3.40 7.94 31.97
C SER A 23 -4.88 7.59 31.92
N ARG A 24 -5.73 8.25 32.73
CA ARG A 24 -7.16 7.97 32.80
C ARG A 24 -7.91 8.48 31.57
N ASN A 25 -7.50 9.63 31.01
CA ASN A 25 -8.11 10.19 29.81
C ASN A 25 -7.71 9.45 28.51
N GLN A 26 -6.53 8.82 28.45
CA GLN A 26 -6.15 7.98 27.31
C GLN A 26 -6.99 6.70 27.20
N ASN A 27 -7.57 6.21 28.31
CA ASN A 27 -8.39 5.00 28.32
C ASN A 27 -9.83 5.20 27.82
N ILE A 28 -10.32 6.45 27.74
CA ILE A 28 -11.71 6.72 27.32
C ILE A 28 -11.82 6.78 25.79
N TYR A 29 -10.81 7.32 25.11
CA TYR A 29 -10.77 7.34 23.63
C TYR A 29 -10.45 5.98 23.00
N ALA A 30 -10.03 4.99 23.80
CA ALA A 30 -9.74 3.64 23.33
C ALA A 30 -10.98 2.74 23.22
N LYS A 31 -12.13 3.12 23.78
CA LYS A 31 -13.28 2.19 23.91
C LYS A 31 -14.27 2.17 22.74
N PHE A 32 -14.15 3.04 21.74
CA PHE A 32 -15.22 3.21 20.74
C PHE A 32 -14.75 3.40 19.28
N CYS A 33 -13.64 2.77 18.88
CA CYS A 33 -13.27 2.57 17.47
C CYS A 33 -12.36 1.34 17.35
N PRO A 34 -12.40 0.57 16.25
CA PRO A 34 -11.97 -0.83 16.23
C PRO A 34 -10.50 -0.97 16.59
N LEU A 35 -10.28 -1.48 17.80
CA LEU A 35 -9.02 -1.75 18.49
C LEU A 35 -8.17 -2.87 17.86
N PHE A 36 -8.25 -3.08 16.54
CA PHE A 36 -7.41 -4.06 15.84
C PHE A 36 -6.32 -3.42 14.97
N PHE A 37 -6.40 -2.12 14.65
CA PHE A 37 -5.51 -1.56 13.61
C PHE A 37 -4.64 -0.36 14.01
N SER A 38 -4.84 0.28 15.18
CA SER A 38 -4.06 1.46 15.57
C SER A 38 -2.70 1.14 16.22
N ASN A 39 -2.58 0.10 17.05
CA ASN A 39 -1.37 -0.18 17.84
C ASN A 39 -0.36 -1.17 17.22
N LEU A 40 -0.52 -1.54 15.95
CA LEU A 40 0.30 -2.56 15.28
C LEU A 40 1.65 -2.05 14.73
N TRP A 41 2.12 -0.89 15.15
CA TRP A 41 3.40 -0.30 14.74
C TRP A 41 4.31 0.02 15.94
N HIS A 42 4.20 -0.75 17.02
CA HIS A 42 5.36 -0.89 17.92
C HIS A 42 6.33 -1.90 17.30
N ASN A 43 7.63 -1.79 17.57
CA ASN A 43 8.73 -2.63 17.05
C ASN A 43 8.59 -4.15 17.31
N SER A 44 7.42 -4.61 17.75
CA SER A 44 7.07 -6.00 17.92
C SER A 44 6.84 -6.67 16.56
N PRO A 45 7.41 -7.87 16.32
CA PRO A 45 7.18 -8.61 15.10
C PRO A 45 5.70 -8.95 14.93
N MET A 46 5.23 -8.97 13.68
CA MET A 46 3.87 -9.39 13.36
C MET A 46 3.62 -10.83 13.86
N PRO A 47 2.46 -11.15 14.46
CA PRO A 47 2.18 -12.50 14.92
C PRO A 47 2.27 -13.50 13.77
N LEU A 48 2.83 -14.69 14.05
CA LEU A 48 3.21 -15.67 13.03
C LEU A 48 2.06 -15.99 12.07
N LYS A 49 0.85 -16.24 12.58
CA LYS A 49 -0.34 -16.54 11.77
C LYS A 49 -0.65 -15.44 10.75
N THR A 50 -0.57 -14.17 11.17
CA THR A 50 -0.83 -13.03 10.29
C THR A 50 0.29 -12.86 9.27
N ARG A 51 1.55 -13.09 9.68
CA ARG A 51 2.71 -13.02 8.79
C ARG A 51 2.61 -14.02 7.64
N TRP A 52 2.26 -15.28 7.90
CA TRP A 52 2.09 -16.30 6.86
C TRP A 52 1.06 -15.92 5.80
N ILE A 53 -0.06 -15.31 6.20
CA ILE A 53 -1.10 -14.82 5.26
C ILE A 53 -0.51 -13.75 4.33
N TRP A 54 0.26 -12.81 4.89
CA TRP A 54 0.89 -11.76 4.09
C TRP A 54 2.03 -12.27 3.21
N GLU A 55 2.80 -13.27 3.66
CA GLU A 55 3.82 -13.92 2.84
C GLU A 55 3.20 -14.67 1.65
N GLY A 56 2.12 -15.43 1.87
CA GLY A 56 1.36 -16.06 0.79
C GLY A 56 0.77 -15.03 -0.18
N TYR A 57 0.27 -13.91 0.35
CA TYR A 57 -0.20 -12.79 -0.47
C TYR A 57 0.94 -12.13 -1.26
N LEU A 58 2.13 -11.98 -0.68
CA LEU A 58 3.31 -11.46 -1.39
C LEU A 58 3.66 -12.36 -2.58
N VAL A 59 3.63 -13.69 -2.40
CA VAL A 59 3.85 -14.65 -3.50
C VAL A 59 2.80 -14.47 -4.60
N LEU A 60 1.53 -14.29 -4.24
CA LEU A 60 0.46 -14.01 -5.21
C LEU A 60 0.75 -12.72 -6.01
N ILE A 61 1.13 -11.64 -5.33
CA ILE A 61 1.46 -10.36 -5.99
C ILE A 61 2.67 -10.48 -6.91
N ILE A 62 3.70 -11.21 -6.49
CA ILE A 62 4.86 -11.51 -7.34
C ILE A 62 4.43 -12.29 -8.58
N ALA A 63 3.57 -13.31 -8.43
CA ALA A 63 3.07 -14.10 -9.56
C ALA A 63 2.25 -13.24 -10.53
N LEU A 64 1.40 -12.33 -10.04
CA LEU A 64 0.63 -11.40 -10.86
C LEU A 64 1.54 -10.40 -11.59
N ALA A 65 2.54 -9.85 -10.91
CA ALA A 65 3.52 -8.94 -11.51
C ALA A 65 4.36 -9.65 -12.60
N ALA A 66 4.78 -10.89 -12.33
CA ALA A 66 5.50 -11.73 -13.29
C ALA A 66 4.62 -12.07 -14.51
N GLY A 67 3.33 -12.39 -14.30
CA GLY A 67 2.37 -12.64 -15.37
C GLY A 67 2.17 -11.41 -16.27
N LYS A 68 2.05 -10.21 -15.68
CA LYS A 68 2.01 -8.95 -16.46
C LYS A 68 3.29 -8.70 -17.23
N ALA A 69 4.45 -8.88 -16.60
CA ALA A 69 5.74 -8.73 -17.28
C ALA A 69 5.86 -9.74 -18.45
N TYR A 70 5.49 -10.99 -18.23
CA TYR A 70 5.48 -12.02 -19.27
C TYR A 70 4.55 -11.63 -20.42
N ASN A 71 3.32 -11.18 -20.15
CA ASN A 71 2.40 -10.73 -21.20
C ASN A 71 2.93 -9.50 -21.94
N PHE A 72 3.71 -8.63 -21.32
CA PHE A 72 4.29 -7.49 -22.02
C PHE A 72 5.47 -7.87 -22.93
N PHE A 73 6.37 -8.73 -22.44
CA PHE A 73 7.60 -9.09 -23.14
C PHE A 73 7.47 -10.30 -24.08
N SER A 74 6.46 -11.15 -23.89
CA SER A 74 6.26 -12.33 -24.73
C SER A 74 5.81 -11.95 -26.14
N PRO A 75 6.56 -12.30 -27.20
CA PRO A 75 6.20 -11.93 -28.57
C PRO A 75 4.86 -12.51 -29.05
N ARG A 76 4.40 -13.58 -28.39
CA ARG A 76 3.14 -14.28 -28.72
C ARG A 76 1.94 -13.77 -27.95
N SER A 77 2.12 -12.80 -27.05
CA SER A 77 0.99 -12.28 -26.28
C SER A 77 0.15 -11.29 -27.11
N PRO A 78 -1.16 -11.21 -26.85
CA PRO A 78 -2.01 -10.19 -27.47
C PRO A 78 -1.58 -8.76 -27.10
N GLN A 79 -1.05 -8.56 -25.89
CA GLN A 79 -0.58 -7.26 -25.41
C GLN A 79 0.65 -6.78 -26.18
N HIS A 80 1.58 -7.69 -26.51
CA HIS A 80 2.75 -7.35 -27.33
C HIS A 80 2.33 -6.96 -28.75
N LEU A 81 1.43 -7.74 -29.36
CA LEU A 81 0.88 -7.47 -30.68
C LEU A 81 0.10 -6.15 -30.72
N TYR A 82 -0.66 -5.82 -29.68
CA TYR A 82 -1.33 -4.52 -29.53
C TYR A 82 -0.35 -3.35 -29.66
N PHE A 83 0.75 -3.36 -28.91
CA PHE A 83 1.72 -2.27 -28.96
C PHE A 83 2.48 -2.20 -30.28
N GLN A 84 2.78 -3.34 -30.91
CA GLN A 84 3.37 -3.36 -32.25
C GLN A 84 2.44 -2.69 -33.27
N ILE A 85 1.16 -3.06 -33.27
CA ILE A 85 0.16 -2.45 -34.17
C ILE A 85 0.09 -0.95 -33.94
N LEU A 86 -0.03 -0.50 -32.69
CA LEU A 86 -0.09 0.93 -32.35
C LEU A 86 1.13 1.70 -32.88
N TYR A 87 2.32 1.13 -32.72
CA TYR A 87 3.56 1.74 -33.21
C TYR A 87 3.58 1.92 -34.73
N TYR A 88 3.02 0.96 -35.49
CA TYR A 88 2.91 1.07 -36.95
C TYR A 88 1.93 2.14 -37.43
N PHE A 89 0.92 2.49 -36.62
CA PHE A 89 -0.07 3.51 -37.00
C PHE A 89 0.42 4.94 -36.82
N HIS A 90 1.09 5.25 -35.72
CA HIS A 90 1.62 6.60 -35.47
C HIS A 90 2.75 6.57 -34.43
N PRO A 91 3.86 7.30 -34.63
CA PRO A 91 5.00 7.27 -33.72
C PRO A 91 4.62 7.66 -32.29
N LEU A 92 3.75 8.65 -32.08
CA LEU A 92 3.32 9.07 -30.73
C LEU A 92 2.67 7.95 -29.88
N PHE A 93 2.24 6.85 -30.48
CA PHE A 93 1.76 5.69 -29.75
C PHE A 93 2.87 4.90 -29.03
N PHE A 94 4.12 5.36 -29.07
CA PHE A 94 5.17 4.88 -28.17
C PHE A 94 4.90 5.27 -26.69
N ILE A 95 4.16 6.35 -26.43
CA ILE A 95 3.85 6.83 -25.08
C ILE A 95 3.14 5.77 -24.22
N PRO A 96 2.01 5.16 -24.66
CA PRO A 96 1.35 4.11 -23.88
C PRO A 96 2.24 2.89 -23.62
N TYR A 97 3.16 2.57 -24.54
CA TYR A 97 4.16 1.51 -24.31
C TYR A 97 5.06 1.82 -23.11
N PHE A 98 5.64 3.03 -23.03
CA PHE A 98 6.46 3.40 -21.88
C PHE A 98 5.67 3.53 -20.58
N LEU A 99 4.42 4.00 -20.63
CA LEU A 99 3.56 4.05 -19.45
C LEU A 99 3.29 2.65 -18.90
N THR A 100 2.99 1.67 -19.76
CA THR A 100 2.83 0.27 -19.34
C THR A 100 4.14 -0.34 -18.84
N LEU A 101 5.26 -0.07 -19.50
CA LEU A 101 6.58 -0.53 -19.03
C LEU A 101 6.90 0.03 -17.63
N ALA A 102 6.70 1.33 -17.43
CA ALA A 102 6.89 1.98 -16.13
C ALA A 102 5.96 1.36 -15.08
N GLN A 103 4.68 1.14 -15.42
CA GLN A 103 3.72 0.47 -14.54
C GLN A 103 4.18 -0.91 -14.09
N ILE A 104 4.73 -1.73 -15.00
CA ILE A 104 5.28 -3.04 -14.67
C ILE A 104 6.49 -2.91 -13.73
N LEU A 105 7.41 -1.99 -14.03
CA LEU A 105 8.58 -1.74 -13.19
C LEU A 105 8.18 -1.29 -11.79
N PHE A 106 7.22 -0.38 -11.66
CA PHE A 106 6.72 0.05 -10.35
C PHE A 106 5.99 -1.07 -9.63
N ASN A 107 5.22 -1.93 -10.30
CA ASN A 107 4.61 -3.10 -9.66
C ASN A 107 5.64 -4.07 -9.07
N ILE A 108 6.72 -4.35 -9.81
CA ILE A 108 7.83 -5.18 -9.31
C ILE A 108 8.49 -4.49 -8.12
N LEU A 109 8.81 -3.20 -8.25
CA LEU A 109 9.44 -2.42 -7.20
C LEU A 109 8.55 -2.34 -5.93
N HIS A 110 7.22 -2.37 -6.09
CA HIS A 110 6.27 -2.36 -5.00
C HIS A 110 6.21 -3.64 -4.17
N CYS A 111 6.79 -4.74 -4.67
CA CYS A 111 6.99 -5.94 -3.85
C CYS A 111 7.94 -5.65 -2.68
N LEU A 112 8.87 -4.68 -2.83
CA LEU A 112 9.82 -4.29 -1.79
C LEU A 112 9.15 -3.63 -0.56
N PRO A 113 8.41 -2.51 -0.66
CA PRO A 113 7.72 -1.93 0.49
C PRO A 113 6.69 -2.89 1.10
N LEU A 114 6.09 -3.78 0.29
CA LEU A 114 5.21 -4.84 0.80
C LEU A 114 5.99 -5.84 1.66
N ALA A 115 7.14 -6.34 1.20
CA ALA A 115 8.00 -7.20 2.01
C ALA A 115 8.46 -6.49 3.28
N LEU A 116 8.94 -5.25 3.17
CA LEU A 116 9.39 -4.47 4.32
C LEU A 116 8.27 -4.19 5.32
N TYR A 117 7.01 -4.10 4.87
CA TYR A 117 5.83 -4.03 5.73
C TYR A 117 5.62 -5.32 6.51
N ILE A 118 5.75 -6.48 5.87
CA ILE A 118 5.58 -7.81 6.49
C ILE A 118 6.63 -8.03 7.58
N TYR A 119 7.89 -7.74 7.26
CA TYR A 119 9.03 -7.93 8.15
C TYR A 119 9.26 -6.76 9.11
N ARG A 120 8.46 -5.68 9.04
CA ARG A 120 8.57 -4.47 9.87
C ARG A 120 9.97 -3.81 9.81
N ILE A 121 10.68 -3.91 8.70
CA ILE A 121 12.08 -3.45 8.59
C ILE A 121 12.14 -1.95 8.28
N PRO A 122 12.69 -1.08 9.17
CA PRO A 122 12.98 0.33 8.92
C PRO A 122 14.10 0.54 7.90
N LEU A 123 13.77 0.50 6.60
CA LEU A 123 14.71 0.84 5.52
C LEU A 123 14.42 2.22 4.93
N SER A 124 15.46 3.01 4.63
CA SER A 124 15.40 4.29 3.89
C SER A 124 14.55 5.41 4.52
N GLN A 125 14.68 6.62 3.96
CA GLN A 125 13.94 7.81 4.39
C GLN A 125 12.45 7.70 4.04
N PRO A 126 11.52 8.14 4.91
CA PRO A 126 10.08 8.10 4.64
C PRO A 126 9.65 8.78 3.34
N GLN A 127 10.37 9.83 2.91
CA GLN A 127 10.09 10.55 1.67
C GLN A 127 10.20 9.66 0.42
N VAL A 128 11.18 8.74 0.39
CA VAL A 128 11.39 7.81 -0.73
C VAL A 128 10.16 6.92 -0.89
N TRP A 129 9.62 6.37 0.20
CA TRP A 129 8.46 5.49 0.17
C TRP A 129 7.17 6.21 -0.20
N LYS A 130 7.01 7.46 0.22
CA LYS A 130 5.87 8.29 -0.19
C LYS A 130 5.92 8.59 -1.68
N CYS A 131 7.10 8.98 -2.20
CA CYS A 131 7.30 9.21 -3.63
C CYS A 131 6.99 7.95 -4.45
N LEU A 132 7.56 6.81 -4.04
CA LEU A 132 7.37 5.52 -4.70
C LEU A 132 5.89 5.09 -4.70
N PHE A 133 5.17 5.28 -3.58
CA PHE A 133 3.72 5.06 -3.52
C PHE A 133 2.93 5.96 -4.48
N MET A 134 3.25 7.26 -4.53
CA MET A 134 2.57 8.19 -5.44
C MET A 134 2.81 7.85 -6.91
N LEU A 135 4.06 7.50 -7.27
CA LEU A 135 4.39 7.09 -8.63
C LEU A 135 3.62 5.83 -9.05
N ARG A 136 3.49 4.84 -8.17
CA ARG A 136 2.65 3.67 -8.46
C ARG A 136 1.20 4.03 -8.71
N VAL A 137 0.60 4.90 -7.90
CA VAL A 137 -0.79 5.34 -8.16
C VAL A 137 -0.89 5.95 -9.55
N ILE A 138 0.04 6.84 -9.92
CA ILE A 138 0.05 7.50 -11.23
C ILE A 138 0.18 6.46 -12.37
N PHE A 139 1.14 5.54 -12.27
CA PHE A 139 1.37 4.54 -13.31
C PHE A 139 0.31 3.44 -13.34
N ASP A 140 -0.31 3.08 -12.23
CA ASP A 140 -1.46 2.17 -12.22
C ASP A 140 -2.70 2.82 -12.83
N LEU A 141 -2.87 4.15 -12.75
CA LEU A 141 -3.97 4.83 -13.44
C LEU A 141 -3.73 4.98 -14.95
N THR A 142 -2.49 5.15 -15.38
CA THR A 142 -2.14 5.49 -16.77
C THR A 142 -1.58 4.32 -17.59
N GLY A 143 -1.05 3.29 -16.94
CA GLY A 143 -0.30 2.19 -17.57
C GLY A 143 -1.13 1.00 -18.05
N HIS A 144 -2.46 1.13 -18.15
CA HIS A 144 -3.39 0.07 -18.58
C HIS A 144 -4.11 0.31 -19.92
N PRO A 145 -3.48 0.86 -20.98
CA PRO A 145 -4.16 1.15 -22.24
C PRO A 145 -4.70 -0.11 -22.93
N TYR A 146 -3.94 -1.20 -22.90
CA TYR A 146 -4.36 -2.49 -23.47
C TYR A 146 -5.55 -3.08 -22.70
N GLU A 147 -5.49 -3.11 -21.38
CA GLU A 147 -6.55 -3.67 -20.54
C GLU A 147 -7.83 -2.82 -20.61
N MET A 148 -7.71 -1.49 -20.68
CA MET A 148 -8.86 -0.59 -20.83
C MET A 148 -9.57 -0.81 -22.17
N ASN A 149 -8.82 -0.90 -23.28
CA ASN A 149 -9.41 -1.18 -24.59
C ASN A 149 -10.06 -2.57 -24.63
N THR A 150 -9.44 -3.55 -23.97
CA THR A 150 -9.99 -4.90 -23.82
C THR A 150 -11.30 -4.86 -23.02
N LEU A 151 -11.35 -4.15 -21.90
CA LEU A 151 -12.56 -3.99 -21.09
C LEU A 151 -13.68 -3.29 -21.86
N VAL A 152 -13.38 -2.26 -22.66
CA VAL A 152 -14.37 -1.61 -23.54
C VAL A 152 -14.94 -2.62 -24.54
N SER A 153 -14.08 -3.46 -25.14
CA SER A 153 -14.55 -4.50 -26.06
C SER A 153 -15.45 -5.54 -25.38
N ILE A 154 -15.09 -5.98 -24.17
CA ILE A 154 -15.90 -6.93 -23.38
C ILE A 154 -17.21 -6.28 -22.96
N TYR A 155 -17.19 -5.00 -22.57
CA TYR A 155 -18.39 -4.27 -22.17
C TYR A 155 -19.45 -4.24 -23.28
N HIS A 156 -19.03 -4.07 -24.53
CA HIS A 156 -19.94 -4.12 -25.68
C HIS A 156 -20.43 -5.52 -26.02
N ALA A 157 -19.70 -6.57 -25.64
CA ALA A 157 -20.07 -7.96 -25.89
C ALA A 157 -20.95 -8.54 -24.77
N ASP A 158 -20.55 -8.39 -23.52
CA ASP A 158 -21.20 -8.93 -22.32
C ASP A 158 -20.83 -8.07 -21.07
N PRO A 159 -21.70 -7.12 -20.65
CA PRO A 159 -21.44 -6.24 -19.52
C PRO A 159 -21.23 -6.95 -18.17
N PRO A 160 -21.99 -8.00 -17.81
CA PRO A 160 -21.72 -8.81 -16.62
C PRO A 160 -20.29 -9.36 -16.56
N ILE A 161 -19.79 -9.93 -17.67
CA ILE A 161 -18.42 -10.48 -17.73
C ILE A 161 -17.38 -9.36 -17.59
N CYS A 162 -17.64 -8.19 -18.17
CA CYS A 162 -16.78 -7.01 -18.00
C CYS A 162 -16.64 -6.62 -16.52
N LEU A 163 -17.75 -6.54 -15.79
CA LEU A 163 -17.74 -6.18 -14.37
C LEU A 163 -16.96 -7.20 -13.54
N LEU A 164 -17.19 -8.49 -13.79
CA LEU A 164 -16.48 -9.57 -13.09
C LEU A 164 -14.96 -9.49 -13.35
N THR A 165 -14.57 -9.26 -14.61
CA THR A 165 -13.16 -9.12 -15.01
C THR A 165 -12.48 -7.95 -14.32
N LEU A 166 -13.17 -6.80 -14.24
CA LEU A 166 -12.68 -5.61 -13.55
C LEU A 166 -12.51 -5.87 -12.04
N LEU A 167 -13.48 -6.51 -11.40
CA LEU A 167 -13.41 -6.83 -9.97
C LEU A 167 -12.25 -7.79 -9.67
N LEU A 168 -12.07 -8.83 -10.48
CA LEU A 168 -10.97 -9.78 -10.33
C LEU A 168 -9.59 -9.13 -10.56
N ALA A 169 -9.50 -8.11 -11.42
CA ALA A 169 -8.26 -7.37 -11.66
C ALA A 169 -7.92 -6.41 -10.50
N VAL A 170 -8.92 -5.74 -9.92
CA VAL A 170 -8.72 -4.68 -8.91
C VAL A 170 -8.64 -5.25 -7.50
N PHE A 171 -9.48 -6.23 -7.15
CA PHE A 171 -9.62 -6.73 -5.78
C PHE A 171 -8.30 -7.22 -5.15
N PRO A 172 -7.44 -7.99 -5.86
CA PRO A 172 -6.16 -8.43 -5.31
C PRO A 172 -5.20 -7.27 -5.01
N SER A 173 -5.38 -6.09 -5.62
CA SER A 173 -4.48 -4.95 -5.46
C SER A 173 -4.76 -4.15 -4.17
N ILE A 174 -5.98 -4.21 -3.64
CA ILE A 174 -6.41 -3.40 -2.48
C ILE A 174 -5.53 -3.62 -1.23
N PRO A 175 -5.23 -4.88 -0.80
CA PRO A 175 -4.40 -5.10 0.38
C PRO A 175 -2.96 -4.60 0.20
N SER A 176 -2.40 -4.70 -1.03
CA SER A 176 -1.06 -4.21 -1.37
C SER A 176 -0.98 -2.70 -1.25
N TYR A 177 -2.00 -1.99 -1.76
CA TYR A 177 -2.11 -0.55 -1.61
C TYR A 177 -2.18 -0.11 -0.15
N TRP A 178 -3.02 -0.78 0.64
CA TRP A 178 -3.15 -0.51 2.06
C TRP A 178 -1.83 -0.74 2.84
N ALA A 179 -1.14 -1.85 2.56
CA ALA A 179 0.13 -2.17 3.20
C ALA A 179 1.23 -1.16 2.83
N CYS A 180 1.35 -0.82 1.55
CA CYS A 180 2.33 0.16 1.07
C CYS A 180 2.06 1.56 1.64
N TRP A 181 0.79 1.98 1.69
CA TRP A 181 0.40 3.25 2.29
C TRP A 181 0.76 3.29 3.78
N ARG A 182 0.42 2.23 4.51
CA ARG A 182 0.74 2.13 5.94
C ARG A 182 2.25 2.19 6.18
N TYR A 183 3.03 1.52 5.35
CA TYR A 183 4.49 1.56 5.43
C TYR A 183 5.07 2.95 5.11
N ALA A 184 4.56 3.63 4.08
CA ALA A 184 5.08 4.93 3.64
C ALA A 184 4.70 6.10 4.57
N PHE A 185 3.48 6.09 5.12
CA PHE A 185 2.93 7.23 5.85
C PHE A 185 2.87 7.07 7.38
N ARG A 186 2.79 5.84 7.90
CA ARG A 186 2.65 5.59 9.36
C ARG A 186 3.96 5.19 10.04
N ARG A 187 5.10 5.38 9.38
CA ARG A 187 6.39 5.38 10.08
C ARG A 187 6.46 6.63 10.93
N GLU A 188 6.30 6.46 12.23
CA GLU A 188 6.70 7.48 13.19
C GLU A 188 8.17 7.82 12.94
N LYS A 189 8.49 9.13 13.00
CA LYS A 189 9.87 9.59 12.88
C LYS A 189 10.71 8.86 13.96
N PRO A 190 11.95 8.45 13.63
CA PRO A 190 12.87 7.96 14.66
C PRO A 190 13.07 9.02 15.74
#